data_AF-A0A2D4G5L1-F1
#
_entry.id   AF-A0A2D4G5L1-F1
#
_cell.length_a   1.000
_cell.length_b   1.000
_cell.length_c   1.000
_cell.angle_alpha   90.00
_cell.angle_beta   90.00
_cell.angle_gamma   90.00
#
_symmetry.space_group_name_H-M   'P 1'
#
loop_
_entity.id
_entity.type
_entity.pdbx_description
1 polymer ?
#
loop_
_entity_poly.entity_id
_entity_poly.type
_entity_poly.pdbx_seq_one_letter_code
_entity_poly.pdbx_strand_id
1 'polypeptide(L)'
;PMVAVATHKSKGCITKMFLCLVIAFHVELLLDKLKQKGAIRRALFLHNRQPGHSKNMTVSKGGRKSCEELDAFLRDESEFRDKLTPITIFMEYQLDYKTALDSTGLQPILNQFTPANISRQAHILLDC
;
A
#
# COMPACT_ATOMS: atom_id res chain seq x y z
N PRO A 1 18.32 9.79 19.81
CA PRO A 1 18.71 9.81 18.37
C PRO A 1 17.62 9.19 17.49
N MET A 2 16.63 10.01 17.09
CA MET A 2 15.69 9.62 16.03
C MET A 2 16.47 9.62 14.71
N VAL A 3 16.81 8.43 14.22
CA VAL A 3 17.30 8.29 12.85
C VAL A 3 16.10 8.59 11.94
N ALA A 4 16.13 9.75 11.30
CA ALA A 4 15.17 10.14 10.29
C ALA A 4 15.39 9.25 9.06
N VAL A 5 14.69 8.12 9.01
CA VAL A 5 14.52 7.40 7.75
C VAL A 5 13.72 8.34 6.87
N ALA A 6 14.32 8.80 5.77
CA ALA A 6 13.63 9.56 4.75
C ALA A 6 12.49 8.68 4.20
N THR A 7 11.34 8.71 4.85
CA THR A 7 10.10 8.15 4.34
C THR A 7 9.68 9.08 3.21
N HIS A 8 10.17 8.79 2.01
CA HIS A 8 9.56 9.35 0.81
C HIS A 8 8.09 8.93 0.88
N LYS A 9 7.22 9.87 1.28
CA LYS A 9 5.79 9.63 1.57
C LYS A 9 5.22 8.71 0.51
N SER A 10 4.92 7.46 0.86
CA SER A 10 4.34 6.49 -0.06
C SER A 10 2.86 6.83 -0.24
N LYS A 11 2.59 7.91 -0.96
CA LYS A 11 1.24 8.32 -1.33
C LYS A 11 0.75 7.36 -2.41
N GLY A 12 0.15 6.25 -1.98
CA GLY A 12 -0.65 5.40 -2.86
C GLY A 12 -1.96 6.13 -3.14
N CYS A 13 -2.14 6.65 -4.35
CA CYS A 13 -3.40 7.23 -4.78
C CYS A 13 -3.90 6.46 -6.02
N ILE A 14 -5.10 5.88 -5.94
CA ILE A 14 -5.74 5.14 -7.04
C ILE A 14 -6.19 6.14 -8.12
N THR A 15 -5.92 5.86 -9.40
CA THR A 15 -6.25 6.77 -10.52
C THR A 15 -7.29 6.15 -11.47
N LYS A 16 -8.50 6.73 -11.45
CA LYS A 16 -9.56 6.91 -12.48
C LYS A 16 -10.17 5.68 -13.20
N MET A 17 -11.46 5.44 -12.94
CA MET A 17 -12.40 4.60 -13.75
C MET A 17 -13.76 5.32 -13.86
N PHE A 18 -14.41 5.29 -15.04
CA PHE A 18 -15.62 6.05 -15.38
C PHE A 18 -16.90 5.20 -15.25
N LEU A 19 -17.72 5.43 -14.21
CA LEU A 19 -19.19 5.24 -14.18
C LEU A 19 -19.76 5.93 -12.91
N CYS A 20 -21.06 6.23 -12.86
CA CYS A 20 -21.69 7.00 -11.78
C CYS A 20 -21.92 6.17 -10.50
N LEU A 21 -20.85 5.67 -9.89
CA LEU A 21 -20.91 4.88 -8.65
C LEU A 21 -19.86 5.36 -7.65
N VAL A 22 -20.19 5.38 -6.37
CA VAL A 22 -19.16 5.33 -5.31
C VAL A 22 -18.60 3.92 -5.35
N ILE A 23 -17.30 3.79 -5.59
CA ILE A 23 -16.66 2.50 -5.78
C ILE A 23 -15.86 2.16 -4.52
N ALA A 24 -16.16 1.02 -3.90
CA ALA A 24 -15.39 0.50 -2.77
C ALA A 24 -14.25 -0.39 -3.26
N PHE A 25 -13.06 -0.13 -2.73
CA PHE A 25 -11.85 -0.92 -2.95
C PHE A 25 -11.39 -1.51 -1.63
N HIS A 26 -10.96 -2.76 -1.65
CA HIS A 26 -10.13 -3.33 -0.61
C HIS A 26 -8.66 -3.12 -0.99
N VAL A 27 -7.93 -2.36 -0.19
CA VAL A 27 -6.51 -2.05 -0.41
C VAL A 27 -5.68 -2.81 0.61
N GLU A 28 -4.62 -3.47 0.16
CA GLU A 28 -3.65 -4.14 1.01
C GLU A 28 -2.26 -3.53 0.77
N LEU A 29 -1.60 -3.11 1.85
CA LEU A 29 -0.21 -2.65 1.85
C LEU A 29 0.67 -3.64 2.61
N LEU A 30 1.82 -3.96 2.03
CA LEU A 30 2.82 -4.85 2.59
C LEU A 30 4.21 -4.20 2.56
N LEU A 31 4.81 -4.05 3.72
CA LEU A 31 6.16 -3.58 3.89
C LEU A 31 7.17 -4.72 3.75
N ASP A 32 8.30 -4.39 3.13
CA ASP A 32 9.44 -5.28 2.93
C ASP A 32 9.11 -6.56 2.13
N LYS A 33 8.13 -6.51 1.21
CA LYS A 33 7.50 -7.68 0.54
C LYS A 33 8.48 -8.69 -0.06
N LEU A 34 9.58 -8.23 -0.67
CA LEU A 34 10.57 -9.06 -1.34
C LEU A 34 11.43 -9.92 -0.40
N LYS A 35 11.35 -9.72 0.92
CA LYS A 35 11.99 -10.64 1.88
C LYS A 35 11.36 -12.04 1.80
N GLN A 36 12.21 -13.05 1.85
CA GLN A 36 11.84 -14.46 1.85
C GLN A 36 10.88 -14.80 2.99
N LYS A 37 9.98 -15.76 2.76
CA LYS A 37 9.03 -16.22 3.78
C LYS A 37 9.82 -16.77 4.99
N GLY A 38 9.55 -16.24 6.18
CA GLY A 38 10.27 -16.56 7.41
C GLY A 38 11.44 -15.63 7.75
N ALA A 39 11.87 -14.76 6.83
CA ALA A 39 12.82 -13.70 7.17
C ALA A 39 12.15 -12.58 7.99
N ILE A 40 12.93 -11.96 8.87
CA ILE A 40 12.46 -10.83 9.68
C ILE A 40 12.14 -9.65 8.75
N ARG A 41 10.91 -9.14 8.84
CA ARG A 41 10.48 -7.91 8.15
C ARG A 41 11.04 -6.72 8.89
N ARG A 42 11.79 -5.87 8.17
CA ARG A 42 12.57 -4.77 8.75
C ARG A 42 11.73 -3.53 9.06
N ALA A 43 10.60 -3.37 8.37
CA ALA A 43 9.70 -2.23 8.52
C ALA A 43 8.31 -2.69 8.97
N LEU A 44 7.69 -1.93 9.87
CA LEU A 44 6.37 -2.18 10.42
C LEU A 44 5.54 -0.90 10.42
N PHE A 45 4.22 -1.02 10.29
CA PHE A 45 3.33 0.12 10.48
C PHE A 45 3.26 0.52 11.96
N LEU A 46 3.22 1.83 12.22
CA LEU A 46 3.25 2.37 13.58
C LEU A 46 2.02 1.97 14.40
N HIS A 47 0.83 2.00 13.78
CA HIS A 47 -0.45 1.81 14.45
C HIS A 47 -0.69 0.38 14.94
N ASN A 48 -0.26 -0.64 14.19
CA ASN A 48 -0.51 -2.05 14.52
C ASN A 48 0.77 -2.87 14.76
N ARG A 49 1.97 -2.30 14.51
CA ARG A 49 3.27 -2.97 14.58
C ARG A 49 3.34 -4.24 13.70
N GLN A 50 2.61 -4.26 12.60
CA GLN A 50 2.63 -5.34 11.62
C GLN A 50 3.25 -4.88 10.31
N PRO A 51 3.83 -5.80 9.51
CA PRO A 51 4.34 -5.47 8.17
C PRO A 51 3.21 -5.29 7.16
N GLY A 52 1.98 -5.73 7.48
CA GLY A 52 0.80 -5.63 6.62
C GLY A 52 -0.27 -4.72 7.19
N HIS A 53 -1.00 -4.06 6.30
CA HIS A 53 -2.17 -3.27 6.62
C HIS A 53 -3.20 -3.41 5.49
N SER A 54 -4.44 -3.69 5.82
CA SER A 54 -5.55 -3.73 4.88
C SER A 54 -6.64 -2.75 5.27
N LYS A 55 -7.27 -2.14 4.27
CA LYS A 55 -8.34 -1.17 4.48
C LYS A 55 -9.30 -1.08 3.30
N ASN A 56 -10.57 -0.85 3.62
CA ASN A 56 -11.57 -0.49 2.62
C ASN A 56 -11.53 1.02 2.33
N MET A 57 -11.46 1.38 1.06
CA MET A 57 -11.43 2.76 0.59
C MET A 57 -12.54 2.99 -0.44
N THR A 58 -13.37 3.99 -0.21
CA THR A 58 -14.39 4.42 -1.18
C THR A 58 -13.86 5.59 -2.00
N VAL A 59 -13.97 5.50 -3.32
CA VAL A 59 -13.58 6.57 -4.25
C VAL A 59 -14.82 7.07 -4.98
N SER A 60 -15.04 8.39 -4.95
CA SER A 60 -16.13 9.06 -5.66
C SER A 60 -15.68 9.55 -7.04
N LYS A 61 -16.62 9.61 -8.00
CA LYS A 61 -16.39 10.20 -9.32
C LYS A 61 -15.99 11.69 -9.20
N GLY A 62 -15.18 12.19 -10.15
CA GLY A 62 -15.08 13.64 -10.38
C GLY A 62 -13.77 14.35 -9.98
N GLY A 63 -12.72 13.63 -9.56
CA GLY A 63 -11.36 14.16 -9.71
C GLY A 63 -10.59 14.56 -8.45
N ARG A 64 -11.08 14.24 -7.25
CA ARG A 64 -10.22 14.25 -6.05
C ARG A 64 -9.67 12.86 -5.81
N LYS A 65 -8.34 12.74 -5.81
CA LYS A 65 -7.66 11.53 -5.37
C LYS A 65 -8.01 11.31 -3.90
N SER A 66 -8.59 10.16 -3.57
CA SER A 66 -8.69 9.73 -2.18
C SER A 66 -7.32 9.15 -1.81
N CYS A 67 -6.65 9.76 -0.84
CA CYS A 67 -5.34 9.31 -0.39
C CYS A 67 -5.35 9.26 1.13
N GLU A 68 -4.64 8.29 1.67
CA GLU A 68 -4.46 8.11 3.10
C GLU A 68 -2.96 8.00 3.39
N GLU A 69 -2.53 8.60 4.49
CA GLU A 69 -1.15 8.53 4.97
C GLU A 69 -1.09 7.56 6.15
N LEU A 70 -0.14 6.62 6.10
CA LEU A 70 0.16 5.68 7.17
C LEU A 70 1.63 5.83 7.55
N ASP A 71 1.88 5.93 8.85
CA ASP A 71 3.24 5.97 9.38
C ASP A 71 3.80 4.57 9.55
N ALA A 72 5.08 4.41 9.21
CA ALA A 72 5.84 3.18 9.37
C ALA A 72 7.21 3.48 9.96
N PHE A 73 7.76 2.50 10.68
CA PHE A 73 9.06 2.60 11.33
C PHE A 73 9.92 1.39 10.98
N LEU A 74 11.24 1.58 11.04
CA LEU A 74 12.20 0.48 10.99
C LEU A 74 12.36 -0.14 12.37
N ARG A 75 12.53 -1.45 12.40
CA ARG A 75 12.97 -2.19 13.59
C ARG A 75 14.33 -1.68 14.07
N ASP A 76 14.72 -2.08 15.28
CA ASP A 76 16.04 -1.76 15.80
C ASP A 76 17.13 -2.40 14.94
N GLU A 77 18.27 -1.72 14.81
CA GLU A 77 19.38 -2.21 13.99
C GLU A 77 19.93 -3.56 14.48
N SER A 78 19.76 -3.89 15.76
CA SER A 78 20.13 -5.19 16.31
C SER A 78 19.23 -6.35 15.86
N GLU A 79 18.00 -6.05 15.39
CA GLU A 79 17.02 -7.06 14.99
C GLU A 79 17.23 -7.60 13.57
N PHE A 80 17.97 -6.88 12.73
CA PHE A 80 18.21 -7.31 11.35
C PHE A 80 19.60 -6.89 10.85
N ARG A 81 20.26 -7.81 10.14
CA ARG A 81 21.61 -7.57 9.60
C ARG A 81 21.60 -6.93 8.21
N ASP A 82 20.54 -7.18 7.45
CA ASP A 82 20.43 -6.74 6.06
C ASP A 82 19.99 -5.29 5.96
N LYS A 83 20.98 -4.40 5.81
CA LYS A 83 20.78 -2.97 5.61
C LYS A 83 20.87 -2.53 4.14
N LEU A 84 21.40 -3.38 3.25
CA LEU A 84 21.66 -3.04 1.84
C LEU A 84 20.46 -3.30 0.93
N THR A 85 19.69 -4.36 1.19
CA THR A 85 18.56 -4.72 0.32
C THR A 85 17.47 -3.66 0.41
N PRO A 86 16.92 -3.14 -0.71
CA PRO A 86 15.84 -2.18 -0.66
C PRO A 86 14.61 -2.75 0.06
N ILE A 87 13.97 -1.91 0.89
CA ILE A 87 12.69 -2.22 1.52
C ILE A 87 11.60 -1.97 0.48
N THR A 88 10.97 -3.03 0.00
CA THR A 88 9.89 -2.92 -1.00
C THR A 88 8.56 -2.71 -0.31
N ILE A 89 7.95 -1.55 -0.56
CA ILE A 89 6.59 -1.19 -0.20
C ILE A 89 5.68 -1.63 -1.35
N PHE A 90 4.86 -2.63 -1.10
CA PHE A 90 3.96 -3.21 -2.07
C PHE A 90 2.52 -2.82 -1.70
N MET A 91 1.76 -2.37 -2.67
CA MET A 91 0.34 -2.06 -2.54
C MET A 91 -0.43 -2.85 -3.59
N GLU A 92 -1.51 -3.48 -3.20
CA GLU A 92 -2.46 -4.14 -4.07
C GLU A 92 -3.87 -3.65 -3.74
N TYR A 93 -4.72 -3.55 -4.75
CA TYR A 93 -6.11 -3.15 -4.57
C TYR A 93 -7.04 -4.07 -5.35
N GLN A 94 -8.18 -4.35 -4.74
CA GLN A 94 -9.23 -5.18 -5.30
C GLN A 94 -10.55 -4.42 -5.24
N LEU A 95 -11.34 -4.54 -6.29
CA LEU A 95 -12.66 -3.95 -6.36
C LEU A 95 -13.65 -4.81 -5.56
N ASP A 96 -14.44 -4.19 -4.68
CA ASP A 96 -15.52 -4.89 -4.02
C ASP A 96 -16.75 -4.94 -4.93
N TYR A 97 -16.89 -6.04 -5.66
CA TYR A 97 -17.96 -6.25 -6.62
C TYR A 97 -19.36 -6.35 -5.97
N LYS A 98 -19.45 -6.65 -4.66
CA LYS A 98 -20.75 -6.82 -3.98
C LYS A 98 -21.41 -5.49 -3.66
N THR A 99 -20.62 -4.49 -3.31
CA THR A 99 -21.10 -3.13 -2.99
C THR A 99 -21.29 -2.27 -4.24
N ALA A 100 -20.81 -2.74 -5.39
CA ALA A 100 -20.86 -2.02 -6.66
C ALA A 100 -21.94 -2.53 -7.63
N LEU A 101 -22.90 -3.33 -7.15
CA LEU A 101 -24.05 -3.78 -7.92
C LEU A 101 -24.95 -2.58 -8.24
N ASP A 102 -25.17 -2.34 -9.53
CA ASP A 102 -26.22 -1.41 -9.97
C ASP A 102 -27.61 -2.04 -9.76
N SER A 103 -28.66 -1.21 -9.81
CA SER A 103 -30.08 -1.59 -9.85
C SER A 103 -30.41 -2.69 -10.89
N THR A 104 -29.56 -2.82 -11.92
CA THR A 104 -29.63 -3.83 -12.99
C THR A 104 -28.91 -5.15 -12.65
N GLY A 105 -28.22 -5.23 -11.52
CA GLY A 105 -27.43 -6.40 -11.10
C GLY A 105 -26.08 -6.55 -11.82
N LEU A 106 -25.68 -5.57 -12.63
CA LEU A 106 -24.39 -5.56 -13.31
C LEU A 106 -23.26 -5.18 -12.36
N GLN A 107 -22.14 -5.90 -12.44
CA GLN A 107 -20.94 -5.63 -11.65
C GLN A 107 -19.90 -4.91 -12.52
N PRO A 108 -19.26 -3.84 -12.01
CA PRO A 108 -18.16 -3.18 -12.70
C PRO A 108 -16.93 -4.09 -12.75
N ILE A 109 -16.12 -3.98 -13.80
CA ILE A 109 -14.87 -4.72 -13.96
C ILE A 109 -13.68 -3.75 -14.02
N LEU A 110 -12.53 -4.15 -13.46
CA LEU A 110 -11.28 -3.41 -13.62
C LEU A 110 -10.73 -3.60 -15.03
N ASN A 111 -10.06 -2.58 -15.55
CA ASN A 111 -9.39 -2.69 -16.84
C ASN A 111 -8.25 -3.73 -16.75
N GLN A 112 -8.32 -4.76 -17.60
CA GLN A 112 -7.32 -5.83 -17.69
C GLN A 112 -5.90 -5.33 -18.01
N PHE A 113 -5.77 -4.14 -18.62
CA PHE A 113 -4.48 -3.53 -18.93
C PHE A 113 -3.92 -2.68 -17.78
N THR A 114 -4.71 -2.44 -16.73
CA THR A 114 -4.23 -1.71 -15.55
C THR A 114 -3.80 -2.71 -14.47
N PRO A 115 -2.53 -2.68 -14.01
CA PRO A 115 -2.09 -3.58 -12.95
C PRO A 115 -2.80 -3.22 -11.65
N ALA A 116 -3.33 -4.24 -10.97
CA ALA A 116 -4.00 -4.09 -9.68
C ALA A 116 -3.03 -3.88 -8.50
N ASN A 117 -1.74 -3.72 -8.78
CA ASN A 117 -0.70 -3.55 -7.78
C ASN A 117 0.34 -2.51 -8.19
N ILE A 118 1.02 -1.96 -7.19
CA ILE A 118 2.04 -0.93 -7.31
C ILE A 118 3.14 -1.24 -6.29
N SER A 119 4.41 -1.16 -6.70
CA SER A 119 5.55 -1.29 -5.81
C SER A 119 6.43 -0.04 -5.82
N ARG A 120 7.01 0.25 -4.65
CA ARG A 120 8.00 1.30 -4.42
C ARG A 120 9.11 0.75 -3.52
N GLN A 121 10.29 1.35 -3.59
CA GLN A 121 11.46 0.91 -2.83
C GLN A 121 12.00 2.07 -2.01
N ALA A 122 12.46 1.75 -0.80
CA ALA A 122 13.19 2.64 0.07
C ALA A 122 14.53 2.00 0.44
N HIS A 123 15.56 2.83 0.60
CA HIS A 123 16.90 2.39 1.00
C HIS A 123 17.19 2.90 2.41
N ILE A 124 17.88 2.08 3.20
CA ILE A 124 18.41 2.50 4.50
C ILE A 124 19.65 3.33 4.21
N LEU A 125 19.67 4.56 4.72
CA LEU A 125 20.84 5.41 4.64
C LEU A 125 21.93 4.84 5.57
N LEU A 126 23.08 4.52 5.00
CA LEU A 126 24.28 4.12 5.73
C LEU A 126 25.32 5.22 5.53
N ASP A 127 26.02 5.57 6.60
CA ASP A 127 27.07 6.60 6.71
C ASP A 127 27.47 7.24 5.37
N CYS A 128 26.93 8.43 5.12
CA CYS A 128 27.30 9.31 4.03
C CYS A 128 28.44 10.23 4.48
#